data_AF-A0A8J7C2V4-F1
#
_entry.id   AF-A0A8J7C2V4-F1
#
_cell.length_a   1.000
_cell.length_b   1.000
_cell.length_c   1.000
_cell.angle_alpha   90.00
_cell.angle_beta   90.00
_cell.angle_gamma   90.00
#
_symmetry.space_group_name_H-M   'P 1'
#
loop_
_entity.id
_entity.type
_entity.pdbx_description
1 polymer ?
#
loop_
_entity_poly.entity_id
_entity_poly.type
_entity_poly.pdbx_seq_one_letter_code
_entity_poly.pdbx_strand_id
1 'polypeptide(L)'
;MKKSIIILSMLIAVLSFAGCGGGEPVEEAAPEPEPVVPLTAEELEQVQVLVEDNICTECHGENLEGTETGPALAAVRQYWTKDLLIKYIYNPEFFMVSHPEVKRRNPGFDIDMPPYTDLSEDERRLLARWVLQQSE
;
A
#
# COMPACT_ATOMS: atom_id res chain seq x y z
N MET A 1 25.62 55.34 -46.92
CA MET A 1 27.06 55.21 -46.60
C MET A 1 27.18 53.95 -45.74
N LYS A 2 27.39 52.73 -46.26
CA LYS A 2 28.64 52.14 -46.80
C LYS A 2 29.88 52.48 -45.97
N LYS A 3 30.30 51.52 -45.13
CA LYS A 3 31.65 50.97 -44.90
C LYS A 3 31.54 49.96 -43.73
N SER A 4 31.69 48.65 -43.96
CA SER A 4 32.96 47.90 -44.07
C SER A 4 33.62 47.74 -42.69
N ILE A 5 34.25 46.63 -42.26
CA ILE A 5 34.65 45.32 -42.81
C ILE A 5 35.36 44.62 -41.61
N ILE A 6 35.09 43.31 -41.41
CA ILE A 6 36.02 42.20 -41.04
C ILE A 6 36.92 42.40 -39.77
N ILE A 7 37.01 41.45 -38.82
CA ILE A 7 38.12 40.46 -38.73
C ILE A 7 38.06 39.65 -37.40
N LEU A 8 38.38 38.34 -37.55
CA LEU A 8 38.92 37.34 -36.58
C LEU A 8 38.11 37.01 -35.33
N SER A 9 37.59 35.78 -35.21
CA SER A 9 38.33 34.54 -34.92
C SER A 9 39.08 34.60 -33.58
N MET A 10 38.45 34.14 -32.52
CA MET A 10 39.17 33.50 -31.42
C MET A 10 38.40 32.25 -30.98
N LEU A 11 39.04 31.11 -31.24
CA LEU A 11 38.74 29.81 -30.65
C LEU A 11 38.66 29.94 -29.14
N ILE A 12 37.54 29.54 -28.54
CA ILE A 12 37.50 29.19 -27.12
C ILE A 12 36.73 27.89 -26.94
N ALA A 13 37.53 26.89 -26.57
CA ALA A 13 37.27 25.79 -25.65
C ALA A 13 36.01 24.93 -25.82
N VAL A 14 36.28 23.69 -26.20
CA VAL A 14 35.52 22.48 -25.88
C VAL A 14 35.06 22.49 -24.42
N LEU A 15 33.76 22.35 -24.20
CA LEU A 15 33.21 21.74 -22.99
C LEU A 15 31.91 21.01 -23.37
N SER A 16 32.03 19.70 -23.38
CA SER A 16 30.95 18.73 -23.44
C SER A 16 29.92 19.01 -22.34
N PHE A 17 28.65 19.14 -22.70
CA PHE A 17 27.54 18.63 -21.90
C PHE A 17 26.50 18.05 -22.86
N ALA A 18 26.72 16.79 -23.22
CA ALA A 18 25.64 15.92 -23.60
C ALA A 18 24.77 15.70 -22.35
N GLY A 19 23.45 15.80 -22.52
CA GLY A 19 22.49 15.27 -21.55
C GLY A 19 21.81 16.29 -20.66
N CYS A 20 20.88 17.07 -21.20
CA CYS A 20 19.62 17.31 -20.49
C CYS A 20 18.64 16.23 -20.95
N GLY A 21 18.86 15.01 -20.45
CA GLY A 21 17.79 14.02 -20.40
C GLY A 21 16.74 14.55 -19.45
N GLY A 22 15.62 15.03 -19.99
CA GLY A 22 14.41 15.20 -19.24
C GLY A 22 13.96 13.83 -18.76
N GLY A 23 14.44 13.44 -17.58
CA GLY A 23 13.78 12.42 -16.79
C GLY A 23 12.48 13.04 -16.33
N GLU A 24 11.44 12.88 -17.14
CA GLU A 24 10.08 12.89 -16.62
C GLU A 24 10.08 11.91 -15.43
N PRO A 25 9.58 12.30 -14.24
CA PRO A 25 9.34 11.33 -13.21
C PRO A 25 8.46 10.26 -13.86
N VAL A 26 9.00 9.05 -13.99
CA VAL A 26 8.19 7.89 -14.33
C VAL A 26 7.21 7.83 -13.17
N GLU A 27 6.01 8.33 -13.42
CA GLU A 27 4.83 8.03 -12.64
C GLU A 27 4.75 6.50 -12.71
N GLU A 28 5.36 5.86 -11.70
CA GLU A 28 5.30 4.43 -11.50
C GLU A 28 3.82 4.13 -11.34
N ALA A 29 3.21 3.73 -12.45
CA ALA A 29 1.79 3.47 -12.56
C ALA A 29 1.43 2.57 -11.39
N ALA A 30 0.50 3.03 -10.55
CA ALA A 30 0.00 2.23 -9.44
C ALA A 30 -0.33 0.84 -9.98
N PRO A 31 0.14 -0.25 -9.34
CA PRO A 31 -0.10 -1.59 -9.84
C PRO A 31 -1.60 -1.78 -10.05
N GLU A 32 -1.98 -2.27 -11.23
CA GLU A 32 -3.37 -2.68 -11.49
C GLU A 32 -3.82 -3.60 -10.36
N PRO A 33 -5.08 -3.48 -9.89
CA PRO A 33 -5.57 -4.30 -8.79
C PRO A 33 -5.42 -5.77 -9.16
N GLU A 34 -4.59 -6.50 -8.40
CA GLU A 34 -4.40 -7.94 -8.62
C GLU A 34 -5.77 -8.64 -8.55
N PRO A 35 -6.04 -9.61 -9.45
CA PRO A 35 -7.27 -10.40 -9.38
C PRO A 35 -7.32 -11.12 -8.03
N VAL A 36 -8.42 -10.92 -7.29
CA VAL A 36 -8.65 -11.63 -6.03
C VAL A 36 -9.05 -13.05 -6.38
N VAL A 37 -8.12 -13.99 -6.18
CA VAL A 37 -8.39 -15.42 -6.35
C VAL A 37 -9.31 -15.88 -5.22
N PRO A 38 -10.49 -16.46 -5.53
CA PRO A 38 -11.41 -16.99 -4.51
C PRO A 38 -10.69 -17.96 -3.56
N LEU A 39 -11.08 -17.95 -2.28
CA LEU A 39 -10.57 -18.93 -1.33
C LEU A 39 -11.16 -20.32 -1.64
N THR A 40 -10.37 -21.36 -1.47
CA THR A 40 -10.88 -22.74 -1.47
C THR A 40 -11.70 -23.02 -0.21
N ALA A 41 -12.48 -24.11 -0.21
CA ALA A 41 -13.23 -24.52 0.98
C ALA A 41 -12.32 -24.78 2.19
N GLU A 42 -11.17 -25.40 1.96
CA GLU A 42 -10.17 -25.66 3.01
C GLU A 42 -9.58 -24.34 3.54
N GLU A 43 -9.25 -23.39 2.66
CA GLU A 43 -8.77 -22.07 3.05
C GLU A 43 -9.84 -21.28 3.85
N LEU A 44 -11.13 -21.44 3.53
CA LEU A 44 -12.23 -20.81 4.27
C LEU A 44 -12.40 -21.39 5.68
N GLU A 45 -12.19 -22.69 5.86
CA GLU A 45 -12.19 -23.33 7.18
C GLU A 45 -10.98 -22.86 8.00
N GLN A 46 -9.79 -22.85 7.40
CA GLN A 46 -8.57 -22.40 8.06
C GLN A 46 -8.64 -20.92 8.48
N VAL A 47 -9.15 -20.04 7.62
CA VAL A 47 -9.22 -18.62 7.95
C VAL A 47 -10.25 -18.31 9.03
N GLN A 48 -11.33 -19.09 9.14
CA GLN A 48 -12.28 -18.95 10.25
C GLN A 48 -11.61 -19.22 11.59
N VAL A 49 -10.81 -20.30 11.70
CA VAL A 49 -10.03 -20.58 12.92
C VAL A 49 -9.09 -19.43 13.24
N LEU A 50 -8.38 -18.89 12.24
CA LEU A 50 -7.49 -17.74 12.44
C LEU A 50 -8.26 -16.51 12.95
N VAL A 51 -9.42 -16.20 12.38
CA VAL A 51 -10.24 -15.04 12.78
C VAL A 51 -10.76 -15.18 14.21
N GLU A 52 -11.21 -16.38 14.58
CA GLU A 52 -11.72 -16.69 15.93
C GLU A 52 -10.61 -16.66 16.98
N ASP A 53 -9.51 -17.39 16.75
CA ASP A 53 -8.40 -17.49 17.70
C ASP A 53 -7.69 -16.14 17.95
N ASN A 54 -7.73 -15.25 16.96
CA ASN A 54 -7.13 -13.92 17.02
C ASN A 54 -8.15 -12.80 17.32
N ILE A 55 -9.40 -13.17 17.60
CA ILE A 55 -10.43 -12.28 18.13
C ILE A 55 -10.66 -11.05 17.21
N CYS A 56 -10.59 -11.26 15.88
CA CYS A 56 -10.63 -10.14 14.94
C CYS A 56 -12.00 -9.43 14.95
N THR A 57 -13.08 -10.18 15.19
CA THR A 57 -14.46 -9.67 15.16
C THR A 57 -14.82 -8.83 16.37
N GLU A 58 -14.15 -8.96 17.53
CA GLU A 58 -14.43 -8.08 18.68
C GLU A 58 -14.11 -6.60 18.37
N CYS A 59 -13.12 -6.37 17.50
CA CYS A 59 -12.74 -5.01 17.08
C CYS A 59 -13.42 -4.60 15.77
N HIS A 60 -13.54 -5.53 14.81
CA HIS A 60 -14.06 -5.22 13.48
C HIS A 60 -15.54 -5.51 13.29
N GLY A 61 -16.23 -6.10 14.27
CA GLY A 61 -17.62 -6.52 14.19
C GLY A 61 -17.77 -7.94 13.63
N GLU A 62 -18.86 -8.60 13.99
CA GLU A 62 -19.17 -9.99 13.57
C GLU A 62 -19.35 -10.12 12.05
N ASN A 63 -19.83 -9.06 11.40
CA ASN A 63 -19.98 -8.96 9.95
C ASN A 63 -18.97 -7.98 9.34
N LEU A 64 -17.91 -7.66 10.07
CA LEU A 64 -16.87 -6.71 9.67
C LEU A 64 -17.39 -5.29 9.39
N GLU A 65 -18.51 -4.93 10.01
CA GLU A 65 -19.19 -3.64 9.89
C GLU A 65 -18.50 -2.52 10.68
N GLY A 66 -17.47 -2.86 11.45
CA GLY A 66 -16.76 -1.97 12.36
C GLY A 66 -17.44 -1.86 13.73
N THR A 67 -16.69 -1.38 14.71
CA THR A 67 -17.17 -1.06 16.05
C THR A 67 -16.64 0.31 16.48
N GLU A 68 -16.78 0.67 17.76
CA GLU A 68 -16.06 1.83 18.32
C GLU A 68 -14.55 1.59 18.46
N THR A 69 -14.13 0.31 18.48
CA THR A 69 -12.73 -0.09 18.67
C THR A 69 -11.96 -0.20 17.36
N GLY A 70 -12.61 -0.63 16.27
CA GLY A 70 -11.97 -0.86 14.98
C GLY A 70 -12.84 -0.51 13.78
N PRO A 71 -12.24 -0.12 12.65
CA PRO A 71 -12.98 0.30 11.45
C PRO A 71 -13.67 -0.87 10.75
N ALA A 72 -14.70 -0.55 9.96
CA ALA A 72 -15.31 -1.51 9.05
C ALA A 72 -14.31 -1.99 7.98
N LEU A 73 -14.44 -3.25 7.55
CA LEU A 73 -13.61 -3.83 6.48
C LEU A 73 -14.33 -3.94 5.13
N ALA A 74 -15.62 -3.56 5.07
CA ALA A 74 -16.49 -3.65 3.89
C ALA A 74 -16.05 -2.83 2.65
N ALA A 75 -14.98 -2.04 2.74
CA ALA A 75 -14.44 -1.26 1.61
C ALA A 75 -12.91 -1.27 1.55
N VAL A 76 -12.27 -2.27 2.18
CA VAL A 76 -10.82 -2.34 2.36
C VAL A 76 -10.07 -2.33 1.01
N ARG A 77 -10.65 -2.93 -0.04
CA ARG A 77 -10.05 -2.98 -1.39
C ARG A 77 -9.82 -1.62 -2.04
N GLN A 78 -10.50 -0.56 -1.62
CA GLN A 78 -10.30 0.78 -2.18
C GLN A 78 -8.93 1.38 -1.82
N TYR A 79 -8.33 0.91 -0.73
CA TYR A 79 -7.14 1.52 -0.13
C TYR A 79 -6.02 0.52 0.14
N TRP A 80 -6.32 -0.77 0.07
CA TRP A 80 -5.43 -1.84 0.48
C TRP A 80 -5.20 -2.84 -0.64
N THR A 81 -3.96 -3.29 -0.74
CA THR A 81 -3.57 -4.48 -1.49
C THR A 81 -3.27 -5.62 -0.52
N LYS A 82 -3.20 -6.85 -1.04
CA LYS A 82 -2.82 -8.04 -0.28
C LYS A 82 -1.48 -7.84 0.46
N ASP A 83 -0.48 -7.31 -0.24
CA ASP A 83 0.86 -7.14 0.32
C ASP A 83 0.92 -6.04 1.39
N LEU A 84 0.11 -4.98 1.25
CA LEU A 84 -0.03 -3.96 2.29
C LEU A 84 -0.70 -4.54 3.53
N LEU A 85 -1.75 -5.35 3.37
CA LEU A 85 -2.42 -6.02 4.49
C LEU A 85 -1.49 -7.01 5.20
N ILE A 86 -0.71 -7.81 4.48
CA ILE A 86 0.25 -8.75 5.09
C ILE A 86 1.24 -7.99 5.99
N LYS A 87 1.77 -6.86 5.52
CA LYS A 87 2.71 -6.02 6.27
C LYS A 87 2.04 -5.35 7.47
N TYR A 88 0.83 -4.83 7.27
CA TYR A 88 0.07 -4.18 8.33
C TYR A 88 -0.30 -5.17 9.44
N ILE A 89 -0.88 -6.33 9.11
CA ILE A 89 -1.25 -7.38 10.08
C ILE A 89 -0.02 -7.83 10.89
N TYR A 90 1.15 -7.95 10.26
CA TYR A 90 2.37 -8.34 10.97
C TYR A 90 2.77 -7.32 12.05
N ASN A 91 2.76 -6.02 11.71
CA ASN A 91 3.16 -4.95 12.62
C ASN A 91 2.45 -3.63 12.26
N PRO A 92 1.23 -3.39 12.80
CA PRO A 92 0.45 -2.21 12.48
C PRO A 92 1.14 -0.91 12.86
N GLU A 93 1.76 -0.86 14.05
CA GLU A 93 2.47 0.32 14.55
C GLU A 93 3.58 0.75 13.59
N PHE A 94 4.46 -0.18 13.22
CA PHE A 94 5.57 0.12 12.30
C PHE A 94 5.06 0.47 10.89
N PHE A 95 4.01 -0.20 10.42
CA PHE A 95 3.42 0.11 9.12
C PHE A 95 2.87 1.55 9.09
N MET A 96 2.17 1.98 10.14
CA MET A 96 1.59 3.32 10.24
C MET A 96 2.64 4.44 10.26
N VAL A 97 3.86 4.19 10.77
CA VAL A 97 4.97 5.16 10.70
C VAL A 97 5.34 5.51 9.25
N SER A 98 5.30 4.51 8.35
CA SER A 98 5.61 4.69 6.93
C SER A 98 4.39 5.02 6.06
N HIS A 99 3.18 4.83 6.58
CA HIS A 99 1.90 5.01 5.88
C HIS A 99 0.92 5.89 6.70
N PRO A 100 1.26 7.17 6.96
CA PRO A 100 0.44 8.04 7.81
C PRO A 100 -0.97 8.31 7.24
N GLU A 101 -1.20 8.05 5.96
CA GLU A 101 -2.53 8.07 5.35
C GLU A 101 -3.50 7.04 5.93
N VAL A 102 -3.03 5.91 6.48
CA VAL A 102 -3.90 4.91 7.11
C VAL A 102 -4.65 5.51 8.29
N LYS A 103 -3.95 6.23 9.17
CA LYS A 103 -4.55 6.92 10.32
C LYS A 103 -5.48 8.06 9.88
N ARG A 104 -5.13 8.78 8.82
CA ARG A 104 -6.00 9.87 8.29
C ARG A 104 -7.32 9.37 7.72
N ARG A 105 -7.35 8.16 7.14
CA ARG A 105 -8.57 7.54 6.58
C ARG A 105 -9.49 6.97 7.65
N ASN A 106 -8.95 6.62 8.80
CA ASN A 106 -9.68 6.01 9.91
C ASN A 106 -9.62 6.91 11.17
N PRO A 107 -10.13 8.15 11.11
CA PRO A 107 -10.11 9.04 12.27
C PRO A 107 -11.05 8.50 13.35
N GLY A 108 -10.66 8.64 14.62
CA GLY A 108 -11.47 8.25 15.77
C GLY A 108 -11.18 6.86 16.33
N PHE A 109 -10.28 6.09 15.71
CA PHE A 109 -9.76 4.85 16.27
C PHE A 109 -8.42 5.13 16.95
N ASP A 110 -8.47 5.29 18.27
CA ASP A 110 -7.28 5.56 19.10
C ASP A 110 -6.67 4.28 19.69
N ILE A 111 -7.36 3.15 19.54
CA ILE A 111 -6.82 1.82 19.90
C ILE A 111 -6.02 1.30 18.70
N ASP A 112 -4.72 1.08 18.92
CA ASP A 112 -3.85 0.49 17.92
C ASP A 112 -4.18 -1.00 17.76
N MET A 113 -4.29 -1.46 16.51
CA MET A 113 -4.43 -2.88 16.20
C MET A 113 -3.21 -3.64 16.72
N PRO A 114 -3.38 -4.75 17.45
CA PRO A 114 -2.26 -5.53 17.95
C PRO A 114 -1.45 -6.15 16.80
N PRO A 115 -0.14 -6.39 16.99
CA PRO A 115 0.67 -7.07 15.99
C PRO A 115 0.42 -8.59 16.02
N TYR A 116 0.41 -9.21 14.83
CA TYR A 116 0.27 -10.67 14.68
C TYR A 116 1.59 -11.29 14.22
N THR A 117 2.62 -11.14 15.04
CA THR A 117 3.99 -11.62 14.74
C THR A 117 4.12 -13.13 14.78
N ASP A 118 3.25 -13.80 15.52
CA ASP A 118 3.29 -15.25 15.74
C ASP A 118 2.64 -16.04 14.60
N LEU A 119 1.84 -15.38 13.77
CA LEU A 119 1.33 -15.98 12.54
C LEU A 119 2.49 -16.22 11.56
N SER A 120 2.40 -17.28 10.77
CA SER A 120 3.24 -17.48 9.60
C SER A 120 2.91 -16.45 8.50
N GLU A 121 3.80 -16.33 7.51
CA GLU A 121 3.51 -15.49 6.35
C GLU A 121 2.30 -16.00 5.57
N ASP A 122 2.14 -17.33 5.46
CA ASP A 122 1.03 -17.94 4.73
C ASP A 122 -0.31 -17.70 5.44
N GLU A 123 -0.35 -17.76 6.77
CA GLU A 123 -1.56 -17.40 7.55
C GLU A 123 -1.92 -15.92 7.39
N ARG A 124 -0.93 -15.01 7.43
CA ARG A 124 -1.19 -13.59 7.14
C ARG A 124 -1.64 -13.36 5.70
N ARG A 125 -1.10 -14.11 4.74
CA ARG A 125 -1.52 -14.06 3.33
C ARG A 125 -2.95 -14.53 3.16
N LEU A 126 -3.34 -15.58 3.88
CA LEU A 126 -4.70 -16.10 3.92
C LEU A 126 -5.68 -15.06 4.52
N LEU A 127 -5.35 -14.47 5.67
CA LEU A 127 -6.13 -13.39 6.27
C LEU A 127 -6.26 -12.18 5.32
N ALA A 128 -5.16 -11.73 4.72
CA ALA A 128 -5.18 -10.60 3.79
C ALA A 128 -6.08 -10.87 2.58
N ARG A 129 -6.03 -12.09 2.01
CA ARG A 129 -6.94 -12.48 0.91
C ARG A 129 -8.39 -12.51 1.36
N TRP A 130 -8.66 -13.10 2.53
CA TRP A 130 -10.00 -13.18 3.08
C TRP A 130 -10.60 -11.79 3.30
N VAL A 131 -9.86 -10.88 3.96
CA VAL A 131 -10.27 -9.48 4.20
C VAL A 131 -10.61 -8.78 2.89
N LEU A 132 -9.79 -8.94 1.84
CA LEU A 132 -10.08 -8.34 0.54
C LEU A 132 -11.37 -8.89 -0.09
N GLN A 133 -11.72 -10.16 0.12
CA GLN A 133 -12.98 -10.72 -0.40
C GLN A 133 -14.22 -10.17 0.31
N GLN A 134 -14.08 -9.51 1.46
CA GLN A 134 -15.22 -8.92 2.19
C GLN A 134 -15.69 -7.58 1.60
N SER A 135 -14.99 -7.07 0.58
CA SER A 135 -15.31 -5.81 -0.10
C SER A 135 -15.85 -6.02 -1.52
N GLU A 136 -16.49 -7.16 -1.78
CA GLU A 136 -17.19 -7.45 -3.04
C GLU A 136 -18.66 -7.01 -3.03
#